data_AF-A0A940YDV6-F1
#
_entry.id   AF-A0A940YDV6-F1
#
_cell.length_a   1.000
_cell.length_b   1.000
_cell.length_c   1.000
_cell.angle_alpha   90.00
_cell.angle_beta   90.00
_cell.angle_gamma   90.00
#
_symmetry.space_group_name_H-M   'P 1'
#
loop_
_entity.id
_entity.type
_entity.pdbx_description
1 polymer ?
#
loop_
_entity_poly.entity_id
_entity_poly.type
_entity_poly.pdbx_seq_one_letter_code
_entity_poly.pdbx_strand_id
1 'polypeptide(L)' 'MHALRDFFTTDYGLLSAAVIAFTLGMGWFYVSYFIKHIREDEARARAAGLIK' A
#
# COMPACT_ATOMS: atom_id res chain seq x y z
N MET A 1 -14.08 -26.14 -13.88
CA MET A 1 -13.71 -24.85 -13.26
C MET A 1 -13.80 -24.99 -11.73
N HIS A 2 -12.80 -25.61 -11.10
CA HIS A 2 -12.69 -25.77 -9.64
C HIS A 2 -11.35 -25.24 -9.08
N ALA A 3 -10.43 -24.80 -9.95
CA ALA A 3 -9.08 -24.38 -9.55
C ALA A 3 -9.07 -23.13 -8.67
N LEU A 4 -9.95 -22.15 -8.93
CA LEU A 4 -10.03 -20.93 -8.13
C LEU A 4 -10.58 -21.19 -6.72
N ARG A 5 -11.41 -22.24 -6.56
CA ARG A 5 -12.02 -22.59 -5.28
C ARG A 5 -11.09 -23.43 -4.42
N ASP A 6 -10.35 -24.36 -5.03
CA ASP A 6 -9.35 -25.16 -4.32
C ASP A 6 -8.16 -24.32 -3.85
N PHE A 7 -7.78 -23.28 -4.61
CA PHE A 7 -6.79 -22.29 -4.15
C PHE A 7 -7.29 -21.53 -2.91
N PHE A 8 -8.57 -21.12 -2.88
CA PHE A 8 -9.11 -20.38 -1.74
C PHE A 8 -9.37 -21.25 -0.50
N THR A 9 -9.44 -22.58 -0.65
CA THR A 9 -9.86 -23.50 0.43
C THR A 9 -8.72 -24.39 0.93
N THR A 10 -7.64 -24.55 0.16
CA THR A 10 -6.42 -25.27 0.56
C THR A 10 -5.46 -24.30 1.25
N ASP A 11 -4.82 -24.72 2.36
CA ASP A 11 -3.95 -23.89 3.21
C ASP A 11 -2.93 -23.03 2.44
N TYR A 12 -2.45 -23.53 1.30
CA TYR A 12 -1.49 -22.82 0.43
C TYR A 12 -2.03 -21.55 -0.22
N GLY A 13 -3.28 -21.53 -0.68
CA GLY A 13 -3.78 -20.34 -1.39
C GLY A 13 -4.35 -19.30 -0.44
N LEU A 14 -4.76 -19.67 0.78
CA LEU A 14 -5.06 -18.69 1.83
C LEU A 14 -3.78 -17.99 2.31
N LEU A 15 -2.69 -18.72 2.50
CA LEU A 15 -1.37 -18.17 2.81
C LEU A 15 -0.86 -17.26 1.67
N SER A 16 -1.01 -17.70 0.42
CA SER A 16 -0.62 -16.91 -0.76
C SER A 16 -1.47 -15.64 -0.89
N ALA A 17 -2.79 -15.74 -0.67
CA ALA A 17 -3.69 -14.60 -0.68
C ALA A 17 -3.37 -13.60 0.43
N ALA A 18 -3.02 -14.09 1.63
CA ALA A 18 -2.59 -13.24 2.75
C ALA A 18 -1.30 -12.48 2.41
N VAL A 19 -0.31 -13.15 1.80
CA VAL A 19 0.93 -12.50 1.35
C VAL A 19 0.63 -11.45 0.28
N ILE A 20 -0.17 -11.77 -0.74
CA ILE A 20 -0.54 -10.82 -1.79
C ILE A 20 -1.27 -9.60 -1.20
N ALA A 21 -2.24 -9.83 -0.32
CA ALA A 21 -2.96 -8.75 0.36
C ALA A 21 -2.02 -7.89 1.21
N PHE A 22 -1.06 -8.51 1.90
CA PHE A 22 -0.06 -7.81 2.69
C PHE A 22 0.88 -6.99 1.82
N THR A 23 1.41 -7.54 0.73
CA THR A 23 2.30 -6.83 -0.21
C THR A 23 1.58 -5.65 -0.85
N LEU A 24 0.35 -5.83 -1.31
CA LEU A 24 -0.46 -4.75 -1.88
C LEU A 24 -0.83 -3.69 -0.83
N GLY A 25 -1.19 -4.13 0.38
CA GLY A 25 -1.48 -3.26 1.51
C GLY A 25 -0.29 -2.40 1.90
N MET A 26 0.92 -2.99 1.98
CA MET A 26 2.15 -2.24 2.21
C MET A 26 2.44 -1.26 1.07
N GLY A 27 2.29 -1.68 -0.19
CA GLY A 27 2.48 -0.79 -1.33
C GLY A 27 1.58 0.45 -1.27
N TRP A 28 0.29 0.26 -1.03
CA TRP A 28 -0.67 1.36 -0.85
C TRP A 28 -0.33 2.23 0.36
N PHE A 29 0.06 1.62 1.48
CA PHE A 29 0.45 2.32 2.69
C PHE A 29 1.66 3.23 2.46
N TYR A 30 2.72 2.71 1.84
CA TYR A 30 3.91 3.50 1.53
C TYR A 30 3.58 4.65 0.59
N VAL A 31 2.85 4.41 -0.50
CA VAL A 31 2.44 5.48 -1.43
C VAL A 31 1.64 6.55 -0.69
N SER A 32 0.66 6.15 0.12
CA SER A 32 -0.15 7.08 0.92
C SER A 32 0.69 7.86 1.93
N TYR A 33 1.67 7.21 2.55
CA TYR A 33 2.58 7.80 3.52
C TYR A 33 3.50 8.85 2.86
N PHE A 34 4.14 8.49 1.74
CA PHE A 34 5.01 9.41 1.00
C PHE A 34 4.24 10.62 0.47
N ILE A 35 3.04 10.44 -0.09
CA ILE A 35 2.21 11.56 -0.56
C ILE A 35 1.87 12.50 0.60
N LYS A 36 1.51 11.96 1.77
CA LYS A 36 1.25 12.78 2.97
C LYS A 36 2.49 13.54 3.41
N HIS A 37 3.64 12.87 3.52
CA HIS A 37 4.89 13.50 3.94
C HIS A 37 5.35 14.58 2.96
N ILE A 38 5.28 14.32 1.65
CA ILE A 38 5.61 15.33 0.62
C ILE A 38 4.71 16.55 0.77
N ARG A 39 3.40 16.37 0.97
CA ARG A 39 2.47 17.49 1.16
C ARG A 39 2.78 18.28 2.44
N GLU A 40 3.16 17.59 3.51
CA GLU A 40 3.57 18.25 4.77
C GLU A 40 4.89 19.01 4.59
N ASP A 41 5.85 18.46 3.85
CA ASP A 41 7.11 19.12 3.54
C ASP A 41 6.93 20.31 2.58
N GLU A 42 6.09 20.18 1.57
CA GLU A 42 5.69 21.30 0.70
C GLU A 42 4.98 22.40 1.50
N ALA A 43 4.06 22.03 2.41
CA ALA A 43 3.38 22.99 3.27
C ALA A 43 4.36 23.71 4.21
N ARG A 44 5.35 22.99 4.78
CA ARG A 44 6.41 23.57 5.59
C ARG A 44 7.32 24.48 4.77
N ALA A 45 7.72 24.08 3.57
CA ALA A 45 8.56 24.87 2.68
C ALA A 45 7.85 26.14 2.20
N ARG A 46 6.54 26.06 1.95
CA ARG A 46 5.69 27.21 1.60
C ARG A 46 5.49 28.15 2.79
N ALA A 47 5.27 27.61 4.00
CA ALA A 47 5.17 28.40 5.23
C ALA A 47 6.50 29.08 5.59
N ALA A 48 7.64 28.45 5.27
CA ALA A 48 8.97 29.03 5.39
C ALA A 48 9.32 30.04 4.27
N GLY A 49 8.43 30.24 3.29
CA GLY A 49 8.62 31.17 2.18
C GLY A 49 9.70 30.75 1.17
N LEU A 50 10.12 29.49 1.19
CA LEU A 50 11.17 28.96 0.32
C LEU A 50 10.67 28.65 -1.10
N ILE A 51 9.35 28.61 -1.29
CA ILE A 51 8.68 28.28 -2.56
C ILE A 51 7.48 29.22 -2.73
N LYS A 52 7.34 29.87 -3.89
CA LYS A 52 6.20 30.76 -4.25
C LYS A 52 4.93 29.95 -4.53
#